data_AF-A0AAD2FPT7-F1
#
_entry.id   AF-A0AAD2FPT7-F1
#
_cell.length_a   1.000
_cell.length_b   1.000
_cell.length_c   1.000
_cell.angle_alpha   90.00
_cell.angle_beta   90.00
_cell.angle_gamma   90.00
#
_symmetry.space_group_name_H-M   'P 1'
#
loop_
_entity.id
_entity.type
_entity.pdbx_description
1 polymer ?
#
loop_
_entity_poly.entity_id
_entity_poly.type
_entity_poly.pdbx_seq_one_letter_code
_entity_poly.pdbx_strand_id
1 'polypeptide(L)'
;MMQESYKFQVDCRGGDGIQFEISPDQTLLHMMTLICEEWLDDYRDGDGAVYGHLWKFVRHDHTEYGREDTTTTTAATASTTTTTAPTSNTHQWTQEQKMALDNYLMTRGEFPDSLPINVPLKRFRWWNIGTSVPVEYDYGSTTSFHVRLVAKQTIADDIVLPRIALDEADKVAETFVPFVPKAGSPNVNEIFPHANKMMFQMGSKWLCPYPCSPTSGGFVEGKGGDSDLIFIPEPFESLQHALIGMDKVAAKWPQNKGYSRSVFAMELSERGERYYTERGKLIQEYLDFAANNDTDRIGISDMGHLSDYIQYQLFCPEVSVFYRLTKEDVKNFEPAAAKVDEIFPLCAKVYRNGVWASYHRGKVKICKGNDSGERGVPKTVLAQVAHQVTSLHDFFCVCEALLQRVESNKVFSNLKKTVALDPHLIN
;
A
#
# COMPACT_ATOMS: atom_id res chain seq x y z
N MET A 1 29.58 1.26 -25.37
CA MET A 1 29.91 -0.01 -24.68
C MET A 1 28.62 -0.46 -23.99
N MET A 2 28.51 -1.76 -23.68
CA MET A 2 27.26 -2.34 -23.17
C MET A 2 27.56 -3.05 -21.84
N GLN A 3 26.66 -2.95 -20.87
CA GLN A 3 26.79 -3.53 -19.53
C GLN A 3 25.73 -4.60 -19.29
N GLU A 4 26.06 -5.59 -18.46
CA GLU A 4 25.10 -6.62 -18.05
C GLU A 4 24.16 -6.11 -16.96
N SER A 5 22.89 -6.52 -17.04
CA SER A 5 21.85 -6.18 -16.07
C SER A 5 20.96 -7.38 -15.80
N TYR A 6 20.61 -7.58 -14.53
CA TYR A 6 19.62 -8.54 -14.08
C TYR A 6 18.32 -7.81 -13.75
N LYS A 7 17.23 -8.22 -14.39
CA LYS A 7 15.88 -7.70 -14.12
C LYS A 7 15.15 -8.64 -13.16
N PHE A 8 14.80 -8.13 -11.99
CA PHE A 8 14.06 -8.85 -10.96
C PHE A 8 12.63 -8.35 -10.83
N GLN A 9 11.77 -9.20 -10.29
CA GLN A 9 10.42 -8.90 -9.85
C GLN A 9 10.25 -9.35 -8.41
N VAL A 10 9.74 -8.47 -7.57
CA VAL A 10 9.30 -8.79 -6.22
C VAL A 10 7.82 -9.16 -6.29
N ASP A 11 7.42 -10.22 -5.61
CA ASP A 11 6.03 -10.65 -5.51
C ASP A 11 5.66 -10.85 -4.03
N CYS A 12 4.64 -10.17 -3.53
CA CYS A 12 4.08 -10.44 -2.19
C CYS A 12 2.68 -11.05 -2.31
N ARG A 13 2.26 -11.83 -1.30
CA ARG A 13 0.92 -12.43 -1.29
C ARG A 13 -0.14 -11.33 -1.22
N GLY A 14 -0.73 -10.97 -2.36
CA GLY A 14 -1.90 -10.11 -2.46
C GLY A 14 -1.63 -8.62 -2.72
N GLY A 15 -0.43 -8.22 -3.14
CA GLY A 15 -0.09 -6.82 -3.42
C GLY A 15 0.74 -6.59 -4.69
N ASP A 16 0.82 -5.33 -5.11
CA ASP A 16 1.73 -4.87 -6.17
C ASP A 16 3.17 -4.99 -5.67
N GLY A 17 4.00 -5.77 -6.37
CA GLY A 17 5.44 -5.76 -6.16
C GLY A 17 6.15 -4.70 -6.99
N ILE A 18 7.48 -4.70 -6.96
CA ILE A 18 8.30 -3.87 -7.86
C ILE A 18 9.04 -4.72 -8.88
N GLN A 19 9.32 -4.13 -10.04
CA GLN A 19 10.36 -4.63 -10.94
C GLN A 19 11.56 -3.69 -10.88
N PHE A 20 12.75 -4.26 -10.89
CA PHE A 20 13.97 -3.46 -10.87
C PHE A 20 15.08 -4.12 -11.66
N GLU A 21 16.05 -3.31 -12.05
CA GLU A 21 17.25 -3.71 -12.76
C GLU A 21 18.46 -3.42 -11.87
N ILE A 22 19.36 -4.39 -11.76
CA ILE A 22 20.55 -4.28 -10.94
C ILE A 22 21.73 -4.94 -11.66
N SER A 23 22.93 -4.36 -11.51
CA SER A 23 24.14 -4.94 -12.07
C SER A 23 24.45 -6.28 -11.38
N PRO A 24 24.88 -7.31 -12.12
CA PRO A 24 25.25 -8.60 -11.54
C PRO A 24 26.49 -8.53 -10.63
N ASP A 25 27.24 -7.41 -10.66
CA ASP A 25 28.35 -7.13 -9.75
C ASP A 25 27.92 -6.58 -8.38
N GLN A 26 26.69 -6.09 -8.26
CA GLN A 26 26.12 -5.64 -7.00
C GLN A 26 25.83 -6.82 -6.07
N THR A 27 25.61 -6.55 -4.79
CA THR A 27 25.41 -7.60 -3.76
C THR A 27 23.94 -7.82 -3.43
N LEU A 28 23.64 -8.91 -2.69
CA LEU A 28 22.31 -9.13 -2.12
C LEU A 28 21.88 -7.99 -1.17
N LEU A 29 22.82 -7.38 -0.45
CA LEU A 29 22.53 -6.20 0.38
C LEU A 29 22.03 -5.04 -0.48
N HIS A 30 22.71 -4.71 -1.58
CA HIS A 30 22.24 -3.64 -2.49
C HIS A 30 20.86 -3.93 -3.08
N MET A 31 20.60 -5.20 -3.43
CA MET A 31 19.27 -5.63 -3.85
C MET A 31 18.23 -5.39 -2.77
N MET A 32 18.50 -5.81 -1.52
CA MET A 32 17.56 -5.63 -0.42
C MET A 32 17.40 -4.18 -0.01
N THR A 33 18.44 -3.35 -0.08
CA THR A 33 18.35 -1.91 0.11
C THR A 33 17.35 -1.31 -0.87
N LEU A 34 17.49 -1.63 -2.17
CA LEU A 34 16.55 -1.16 -3.19
C LEU A 34 15.13 -1.66 -2.93
N ILE A 35 14.95 -2.95 -2.63
CA ILE A 35 13.63 -3.52 -2.30
C ILE A 35 13.02 -2.81 -1.09
N CYS A 36 13.83 -2.52 -0.07
CA CYS A 36 13.36 -1.87 1.13
C CYS A 36 12.96 -0.43 0.87
N GLU A 37 13.85 0.35 0.25
CA GLU A 37 13.66 1.79 0.00
C GLU A 37 12.55 2.07 -1.01
N GLU A 38 12.41 1.24 -2.04
CA GLU A 38 11.48 1.51 -3.15
C GLU A 38 10.14 0.78 -3.02
N TRP A 39 10.03 -0.20 -2.12
CA TRP A 39 8.84 -1.03 -2.03
C TRP A 39 8.46 -1.46 -0.63
N LEU A 40 9.38 -1.97 0.19
CA LEU A 40 8.99 -2.57 1.47
C LEU A 40 8.66 -1.50 2.51
N ASP A 41 9.40 -0.40 2.54
CA ASP A 41 9.05 0.79 3.31
C ASP A 41 7.69 1.32 2.88
N ASP A 42 7.40 1.20 1.58
CA ASP A 42 6.11 1.52 1.03
C ASP A 42 5.00 0.61 1.54
N TYR A 43 5.22 -0.69 1.40
CA TYR A 43 4.34 -1.78 1.79
C TYR A 43 4.09 -1.85 3.30
N ARG A 44 5.01 -1.33 4.13
CA ARG A 44 4.93 -1.33 5.60
C ARG A 44 4.77 0.06 6.21
N ASP A 45 4.23 1.03 5.45
CA ASP A 45 3.89 2.37 5.95
C ASP A 45 5.03 3.16 6.65
N GLY A 46 6.28 2.88 6.30
CA GLY A 46 7.49 3.47 6.90
C GLY A 46 8.25 2.56 7.85
N ASP A 47 7.79 1.31 8.03
CA ASP A 47 8.43 0.28 8.86
C ASP A 47 9.14 -0.79 8.02
N GLY A 48 9.65 -0.42 6.84
CA GLY A 48 10.28 -1.34 5.89
C GLY A 48 11.75 -1.07 5.62
N ALA A 49 12.42 -0.29 6.47
CA ALA A 49 13.83 0.05 6.32
C ALA A 49 14.76 -1.19 6.36
N VAL A 50 15.75 -1.25 5.47
CA VAL A 50 16.66 -2.42 5.34
C VAL A 50 17.43 -2.76 6.61
N TYR A 51 17.71 -1.75 7.46
CA TYR A 51 18.37 -1.92 8.76
C TYR A 51 17.42 -1.79 9.96
N GLY A 52 16.13 -1.56 9.71
CA GLY A 52 15.11 -1.48 10.77
C GLY A 52 14.78 -2.85 11.35
N HIS A 53 14.90 -3.92 10.53
CA HIS A 53 14.48 -5.27 10.87
C HIS A 53 15.46 -6.33 10.37
N LEU A 54 15.38 -7.54 10.94
CA LEU A 54 16.10 -8.71 10.45
C LEU A 54 15.40 -9.28 9.20
N TRP A 55 16.19 -9.75 8.24
CA TRP A 55 15.69 -10.41 7.04
C TRP A 55 16.65 -11.48 6.56
N LYS A 56 16.13 -12.46 5.80
CA LYS A 56 16.93 -13.49 5.12
C LYS A 56 16.27 -13.94 3.83
N PHE A 57 17.09 -14.30 2.84
CA PHE A 57 16.66 -15.10 1.70
C PHE A 57 16.64 -16.57 2.12
N VAL A 58 15.49 -17.20 1.99
CA VAL A 58 15.30 -18.62 2.29
C VAL A 58 15.44 -19.40 0.99
N ARG A 59 16.36 -20.36 0.95
CA ARG A 59 16.43 -21.28 -0.18
C ARG A 59 15.46 -22.43 0.08
N HIS A 60 14.51 -22.65 -0.82
CA HIS A 60 13.84 -23.94 -0.88
C HIS A 60 14.84 -24.95 -1.43
N ASP A 61 15.24 -25.92 -0.61
CA ASP A 61 15.99 -27.06 -1.09
C ASP A 61 15.20 -27.73 -2.22
N HIS A 62 15.85 -27.91 -3.35
CA HIS A 62 15.32 -28.66 -4.49
C HIS A 62 15.25 -30.15 -4.13
N THR A 63 14.31 -30.56 -3.28
CA THR A 63 14.06 -31.97 -2.96
C THR A 63 12.83 -32.57 -3.63
N GLU A 64 12.06 -31.83 -4.44
CA GLU A 64 10.82 -32.40 -5.04
C GLU A 64 10.67 -32.34 -6.57
N TYR A 65 11.67 -31.89 -7.34
CA TYR A 65 11.63 -32.04 -8.81
C TYR A 65 12.88 -32.75 -9.32
N GLY A 66 12.77 -34.06 -9.54
CA GLY A 66 13.71 -34.84 -10.35
C GLY A 66 14.63 -35.77 -9.57
N ARG A 67 14.08 -36.76 -8.86
CA ARG A 67 14.83 -37.99 -8.58
C ARG A 67 14.30 -39.07 -9.52
N GLU A 68 14.96 -39.20 -10.67
CA GLU A 68 14.82 -40.40 -11.49
C GLU A 68 15.31 -41.60 -10.67
N ASP A 69 14.53 -42.67 -10.74
CA ASP A 69 14.79 -43.96 -10.15
C ASP A 69 16.23 -44.43 -10.42
N THR A 70 17.00 -44.64 -9.37
CA THR A 70 18.10 -45.59 -9.42
C THR A 70 17.99 -46.52 -8.22
N THR A 71 17.33 -47.64 -8.46
CA THR A 71 17.42 -48.87 -7.69
C THR A 71 18.87 -49.32 -7.61
N THR A 72 19.46 -49.40 -6.41
CA THR A 72 20.37 -50.50 -6.07
C THR A 72 20.36 -50.76 -4.57
N THR A 73 20.07 -52.01 -4.26
CA THR A 73 20.08 -52.65 -2.94
C THR A 73 21.51 -52.97 -2.51
N THR A 74 21.88 -52.61 -1.28
CA THR A 74 22.72 -53.49 -0.44
C THR A 74 22.53 -53.15 1.04
N ALA A 75 22.20 -54.19 1.82
CA ALA A 75 22.09 -54.18 3.26
C ALA A 75 23.48 -54.22 3.91
N ALA A 76 23.67 -53.51 5.03
CA ALA A 76 24.54 -53.93 6.13
C ALA A 76 24.37 -53.05 7.38
N THR A 77 23.86 -53.70 8.43
CA THR A 77 24.37 -53.70 9.82
C THR A 77 24.45 -52.38 10.60
N ALA A 78 23.51 -52.26 11.54
CA ALA A 78 23.57 -51.33 12.66
C ALA A 78 24.80 -51.64 13.54
N SER A 79 25.61 -50.61 13.80
CA SER A 79 26.60 -50.62 14.88
C SER A 79 26.44 -49.33 15.67
N THR A 80 25.98 -49.48 16.90
CA THR A 80 25.75 -48.41 17.86
C THR A 80 27.09 -47.97 18.43
N THR A 81 27.62 -46.83 17.96
CA THR A 81 28.82 -46.22 18.56
C THR A 81 28.41 -44.95 19.28
N THR A 82 28.35 -45.05 20.61
CA THR A 82 28.18 -43.91 21.51
C THR A 82 29.35 -42.95 21.33
N THR A 83 29.12 -41.83 20.64
CA THR A 83 30.14 -40.79 20.47
C THR A 83 29.91 -39.72 21.52
N THR A 84 30.83 -39.63 22.46
CA THR A 84 30.96 -38.54 23.43
C THR A 84 31.18 -37.22 22.67
N ALA A 85 30.41 -36.19 23.03
CA ALA A 85 30.53 -34.86 22.47
C ALA A 85 31.95 -34.29 22.74
N PRO A 86 32.71 -33.87 21.71
CA PRO A 86 33.96 -33.18 21.92
C PRO A 86 33.67 -31.76 22.44
N THR A 87 34.38 -31.41 23.51
CA THR A 87 34.42 -30.07 24.11
C THR A 87 34.80 -29.01 23.07
N SER A 88 34.09 -27.89 23.12
CA SER A 88 34.19 -26.78 22.18
C SER A 88 35.56 -26.12 22.21
N ASN A 89 36.44 -26.49 21.28
CA ASN A 89 37.50 -25.59 20.83
C ASN A 89 36.89 -24.65 19.80
N THR A 90 36.47 -23.46 20.24
CA THR A 90 36.12 -22.35 19.34
C THR A 90 37.38 -21.87 18.62
N HIS A 91 37.77 -22.57 17.56
CA HIS A 91 38.65 -22.01 16.54
C HIS A 91 37.94 -20.80 15.95
N GLN A 92 38.49 -19.60 16.16
CA GLN A 92 38.06 -18.41 15.44
C GLN A 92 38.64 -18.48 14.04
N TRP A 93 37.78 -18.74 13.06
CA TRP A 93 38.16 -18.74 11.65
C TRP A 93 38.52 -17.32 11.21
N THR A 94 39.60 -17.19 10.45
CA THR A 94 39.94 -15.91 9.81
C THR A 94 38.89 -15.55 8.75
N GLN A 95 38.78 -14.27 8.41
CA GLN A 95 37.84 -13.80 7.38
C GLN A 95 38.09 -14.48 6.03
N GLU A 96 39.35 -14.72 5.67
CA GLU A 96 39.73 -15.45 4.46
C GLU A 96 39.28 -16.92 4.49
N GLN A 97 39.39 -17.59 5.65
CA GLN A 97 38.91 -18.96 5.81
C GLN A 97 37.39 -19.06 5.74
N LYS A 98 36.67 -18.08 6.30
CA LYS A 98 35.21 -17.97 6.16
C LYS A 98 34.83 -17.77 4.69
N MET A 99 35.48 -16.84 3.98
CA MET A 99 35.25 -16.61 2.55
C MET A 99 35.62 -17.83 1.68
N ALA A 100 36.67 -18.56 2.03
CA ALA A 100 37.07 -19.78 1.33
C ALA A 100 36.07 -20.93 1.55
N LEU A 101 35.57 -21.09 2.78
CA LEU A 101 34.51 -22.04 3.10
C LEU A 101 33.21 -21.66 2.41
N ASP A 102 32.81 -20.39 2.43
CA ASP A 102 31.63 -19.90 1.73
C ASP A 102 31.74 -20.14 0.22
N ASN A 103 32.89 -19.87 -0.40
CA ASN A 103 33.12 -20.17 -1.82
C ASN A 103 33.07 -21.69 -2.10
N TYR A 104 33.62 -22.51 -1.22
CA TYR A 104 33.58 -23.97 -1.33
C TYR A 104 32.15 -24.51 -1.23
N LEU A 105 31.38 -24.06 -0.22
CA LEU A 105 29.98 -24.38 -0.01
C LEU A 105 29.10 -23.89 -1.19
N MET A 106 29.37 -22.68 -1.71
CA MET A 106 28.73 -22.16 -2.94
C MET A 106 28.97 -23.04 -4.18
N THR A 107 30.13 -23.69 -4.28
CA THR A 107 30.42 -24.60 -5.41
C THR A 107 29.77 -25.98 -5.27
N ARG A 108 29.40 -26.39 -4.04
CA ARG A 108 28.75 -27.69 -3.77
C ARG A 108 27.23 -27.60 -3.61
N GLY A 109 26.68 -26.40 -3.55
CA GLY A 109 25.25 -26.18 -3.40
C GLY A 109 24.72 -26.46 -1.98
N GLU A 110 25.61 -26.69 -1.01
CA GLU A 110 25.32 -26.81 0.42
C GLU A 110 25.44 -25.40 1.01
N PHE A 111 24.33 -24.72 1.31
CA PHE A 111 24.36 -23.37 1.89
C PHE A 111 24.00 -23.42 3.38
N PRO A 112 24.52 -22.51 4.21
CA PRO A 112 23.89 -22.19 5.50
C PRO A 112 22.47 -21.64 5.27
N ASP A 113 21.59 -21.74 6.28
CA ASP A 113 20.16 -21.31 6.23
C ASP A 113 19.93 -19.84 5.82
N SER A 114 21.00 -19.04 5.70
CA SER A 114 20.98 -17.66 5.24
C SER A 114 22.07 -17.39 4.21
N LEU A 115 21.73 -16.67 3.14
CA LEU A 115 22.68 -16.28 2.10
C LEU A 115 23.60 -15.14 2.57
N PRO A 116 24.89 -15.14 2.21
CA PRO A 116 25.79 -14.05 2.56
C PRO A 116 25.45 -12.77 1.78
N ILE A 117 25.12 -11.70 2.51
CA ILE A 117 24.56 -10.46 1.95
C ILE A 117 25.58 -9.63 1.14
N ASN A 118 26.88 -9.79 1.40
CA ASN A 118 27.96 -9.02 0.77
C ASN A 118 28.56 -9.70 -0.47
N VAL A 119 27.94 -10.76 -0.95
CA VAL A 119 28.43 -11.49 -2.13
C VAL A 119 27.75 -10.94 -3.40
N PRO A 120 28.51 -10.71 -4.49
CA PRO A 120 27.94 -10.28 -5.77
C PRO A 120 26.90 -11.25 -6.33
N LEU A 121 25.84 -10.71 -6.94
CA LEU A 121 24.72 -11.47 -7.49
C LEU A 121 25.16 -12.52 -8.51
N LYS A 122 26.18 -12.21 -9.33
CA LYS A 122 26.74 -13.15 -10.32
C LYS A 122 27.36 -14.40 -9.72
N ARG A 123 27.73 -14.41 -8.43
CA ARG A 123 28.31 -15.59 -7.77
C ARG A 123 27.24 -16.60 -7.37
N PHE A 124 25.99 -16.18 -7.25
CA PHE A 124 24.86 -17.09 -7.00
C PHE A 124 24.42 -17.74 -8.32
N ARG A 125 25.11 -18.83 -8.69
CA ARG A 125 24.90 -19.55 -9.97
C ARG A 125 23.48 -20.09 -10.17
N TRP A 126 22.69 -20.19 -9.11
CA TRP A 126 21.31 -20.67 -9.15
C TRP A 126 20.28 -19.60 -9.56
N TRP A 127 20.68 -18.34 -9.74
CA TRP A 127 19.84 -17.31 -10.37
C TRP A 127 19.66 -17.59 -11.86
N ASN A 128 18.71 -18.47 -12.15
CA ASN A 128 18.19 -18.73 -13.48
C ASN A 128 16.94 -17.89 -13.72
N ILE A 129 16.64 -17.60 -14.98
CA ILE A 129 15.39 -16.92 -15.34
C ILE A 129 14.22 -17.78 -14.85
N GLY A 130 13.29 -17.17 -14.14
CA GLY A 130 12.17 -17.84 -13.48
C GLY A 130 12.45 -18.32 -12.07
N THR A 131 13.72 -18.38 -11.62
CA THR A 131 14.04 -18.71 -10.22
C THR A 131 13.40 -17.68 -9.30
N SER A 132 12.62 -18.17 -8.34
CA SER A 132 11.93 -17.38 -7.33
C SER A 132 12.45 -17.76 -5.96
N VAL A 133 12.92 -16.79 -5.18
CA VAL A 133 13.48 -17.01 -3.84
C VAL A 133 12.62 -16.31 -2.80
N PRO A 134 12.09 -17.04 -1.80
CA PRO A 134 11.39 -16.41 -0.71
C PRO A 134 12.36 -15.60 0.17
N VAL A 135 11.86 -14.47 0.63
CA VAL A 135 12.50 -13.56 1.58
C VAL A 135 11.58 -13.46 2.80
N GLU A 136 12.15 -13.72 3.97
CA GLU A 136 11.51 -13.46 5.26
C GLU A 136 12.05 -12.12 5.76
N TYR A 137 11.15 -11.22 6.15
CA TYR A 137 11.46 -9.90 6.68
C TYR A 137 10.66 -9.65 7.96
N ASP A 138 11.35 -9.11 8.96
CA ASP A 138 10.85 -8.85 10.30
C ASP A 138 10.25 -10.12 10.95
N TYR A 139 11.08 -10.82 11.71
CA TYR A 139 10.69 -12.01 12.45
C TYR A 139 9.63 -11.77 13.53
N GLY A 140 9.30 -10.51 13.84
CA GLY A 140 8.21 -10.13 14.75
C GLY A 140 6.84 -10.03 14.09
N SER A 141 6.74 -9.56 12.84
CA SER A 141 5.47 -9.37 12.12
C SER A 141 5.26 -10.30 10.92
N THR A 142 6.25 -11.14 10.60
CA THR A 142 6.20 -12.19 9.54
C THR A 142 5.83 -11.67 8.15
N THR A 143 6.49 -10.60 7.68
CA THR A 143 6.36 -10.23 6.27
C THR A 143 7.17 -11.19 5.41
N SER A 144 6.54 -11.75 4.37
CA SER A 144 7.21 -12.61 3.40
C SER A 144 6.87 -12.24 1.98
N PHE A 145 7.86 -12.30 1.10
CA PHE A 145 7.72 -12.03 -0.32
C PHE A 145 8.72 -12.87 -1.11
N HIS A 146 8.59 -12.88 -2.42
CA HIS A 146 9.46 -13.61 -3.32
C HIS A 146 10.22 -12.63 -4.21
N VAL A 147 11.49 -12.92 -4.47
CA VAL A 147 12.30 -12.21 -5.46
C VAL A 147 12.57 -13.16 -6.60
N ARG A 148 12.11 -12.80 -7.80
CA ARG A 148 12.19 -13.61 -9.00
C ARG A 148 13.10 -12.96 -10.04
N LEU A 149 14.04 -13.71 -10.60
CA LEU A 149 14.80 -13.23 -11.76
C LEU A 149 13.94 -13.37 -13.02
N VAL A 150 13.64 -12.26 -13.68
CA VAL A 150 12.78 -12.21 -14.87
C VAL A 150 13.59 -12.22 -16.15
N ALA A 151 14.72 -11.50 -16.20
CA ALA A 151 15.58 -11.46 -17.37
C ALA A 151 17.04 -11.20 -17.02
N LYS A 152 17.93 -11.70 -17.90
CA LYS A 152 19.33 -11.26 -17.99
C LYS A 152 19.48 -10.56 -19.33
N GLN A 153 19.96 -9.34 -19.31
CA GLN A 153 19.97 -8.48 -20.50
C GLN A 153 21.25 -7.66 -20.55
N THR A 154 21.59 -7.19 -21.75
CA THR A 154 22.68 -6.24 -21.95
C THR A 154 22.06 -4.88 -22.27
N ILE A 155 22.41 -3.86 -21.49
CA ILE A 155 21.88 -2.51 -21.63
C ILE A 155 23.01 -1.54 -21.98
N ALA A 156 22.64 -0.32 -22.38
CA ALA A 156 23.62 0.72 -22.67
C ALA A 156 24.34 1.20 -21.39
N ASP A 157 25.62 1.52 -21.50
CA ASP A 157 26.47 1.91 -20.36
C ASP A 157 26.10 3.25 -19.72
N ASP A 158 25.35 4.09 -20.42
CA ASP A 158 24.84 5.37 -19.92
C ASP A 158 23.64 5.20 -18.98
N ILE A 159 23.06 4.01 -18.90
CA ILE A 159 22.00 3.68 -17.94
C ILE A 159 22.60 3.41 -16.56
N VAL A 160 22.18 4.18 -15.55
CA VAL A 160 22.61 4.00 -14.16
C VAL A 160 21.87 2.83 -13.50
N LEU A 161 22.59 1.95 -12.80
CA LEU A 161 22.07 0.82 -12.01
C LEU A 161 22.52 0.94 -10.53
N PRO A 162 21.73 0.44 -9.55
CA PRO A 162 20.40 -0.14 -9.71
C PRO A 162 19.33 0.91 -10.07
N ARG A 163 18.22 0.47 -10.67
CA ARG A 163 17.06 1.32 -10.95
C ARG A 163 15.76 0.53 -10.87
N ILE A 164 14.65 1.21 -10.56
CA ILE A 164 13.32 0.65 -10.77
C ILE A 164 13.09 0.51 -12.28
N ALA A 165 12.67 -0.68 -12.69
CA ALA A 165 12.25 -0.92 -14.06
C ALA A 165 10.86 -0.30 -14.18
N LEU A 166 10.81 0.88 -14.80
CA LEU A 166 9.57 1.60 -15.06
C LEU A 166 8.52 0.63 -15.61
N ASP A 167 7.41 0.49 -14.89
CA ASP A 167 6.29 -0.29 -15.39
C ASP A 167 5.64 0.45 -16.58
N GLU A 168 4.64 -0.14 -17.22
CA GLU A 168 3.91 0.57 -18.27
C GLU A 168 3.24 1.86 -17.76
N ALA A 169 2.94 1.99 -16.46
CA ALA A 169 2.33 3.16 -15.87
C ALA A 169 3.31 4.33 -15.69
N ASP A 170 4.59 4.05 -15.43
CA ASP A 170 5.64 5.06 -15.38
C ASP A 170 5.97 5.60 -16.78
N LYS A 171 5.94 4.74 -17.81
CA LYS A 171 6.00 5.20 -19.21
C LYS A 171 4.80 6.05 -19.61
N VAL A 172 3.66 5.84 -18.95
CA VAL A 172 2.46 6.63 -19.20
C VAL A 172 2.57 8.01 -18.58
N ALA A 173 3.25 8.16 -17.44
CA ALA A 173 3.43 9.45 -16.80
C ALA A 173 4.02 10.50 -17.76
N GLU A 174 4.94 10.11 -18.65
CA GLU A 174 5.54 11.00 -19.64
C GLU A 174 4.55 11.56 -20.69
N THR A 175 3.43 10.85 -20.91
CA THR A 175 2.39 11.24 -21.89
C THR A 175 1.05 11.53 -21.23
N PHE A 176 1.00 11.50 -19.90
CA PHE A 176 -0.23 11.66 -19.15
C PHE A 176 -0.63 13.13 -19.15
N VAL A 177 -1.83 13.41 -19.64
CA VAL A 177 -2.45 14.73 -19.56
C VAL A 177 -3.62 14.63 -18.59
N PRO A 178 -3.58 15.33 -17.44
CA PRO A 178 -4.71 15.39 -16.53
C PRO A 178 -5.96 15.88 -17.24
N PHE A 179 -7.13 15.43 -16.76
CA PHE A 179 -8.40 15.90 -17.29
C PHE A 179 -8.54 17.41 -17.04
N VAL A 180 -9.03 18.14 -18.04
CA VAL A 180 -9.32 19.57 -17.92
C VAL A 180 -10.83 19.76 -17.90
N PRO A 181 -11.42 20.18 -16.77
CA PRO A 181 -12.83 20.55 -16.70
C PRO A 181 -13.24 21.57 -17.76
N LYS A 182 -14.52 21.56 -18.13
CA LYS A 182 -15.08 22.57 -19.04
C LYS A 182 -14.78 23.99 -18.52
N ALA A 183 -14.50 24.90 -19.44
CA ALA A 183 -14.26 26.31 -19.08
C ALA A 183 -15.44 26.88 -18.28
N GLY A 184 -15.15 27.54 -17.16
CA GLY A 184 -16.17 28.08 -16.25
C GLY A 184 -16.68 27.10 -15.19
N SER A 185 -16.24 25.83 -15.21
CA SER A 185 -16.45 24.93 -14.09
C SER A 185 -15.77 25.47 -12.83
N PRO A 186 -16.44 25.44 -11.66
CA PRO A 186 -15.85 25.89 -10.41
C PRO A 186 -14.69 24.96 -9.99
N ASN A 187 -13.77 25.54 -9.22
CA ASN A 187 -12.71 24.77 -8.60
C ASN A 187 -13.28 23.99 -7.41
N VAL A 188 -13.00 22.68 -7.34
CA VAL A 188 -13.48 21.83 -6.23
C VAL A 188 -12.89 22.27 -4.89
N ASN A 189 -11.67 22.83 -4.90
CA ASN A 189 -11.03 23.36 -3.69
C ASN A 189 -11.79 24.57 -3.12
N GLU A 190 -12.48 25.34 -3.96
CA GLU A 190 -13.29 26.49 -3.53
C GLU A 190 -14.64 26.05 -2.97
N ILE A 191 -15.18 24.93 -3.49
CA ILE A 191 -16.43 24.34 -3.00
C ILE A 191 -16.19 23.62 -1.66
N PHE A 192 -15.08 22.90 -1.54
CA PHE A 192 -14.74 22.09 -0.36
C PHE A 192 -13.34 22.43 0.20
N PRO A 193 -13.16 23.66 0.73
CA PRO A 193 -11.86 24.14 1.18
C PRO A 193 -11.31 23.38 2.39
N HIS A 194 -12.17 22.92 3.30
CA HIS A 194 -11.76 22.18 4.50
C HIS A 194 -11.40 20.74 4.15
N ALA A 195 -12.16 20.09 3.25
CA ALA A 195 -11.81 18.77 2.75
C ALA A 195 -10.46 18.81 2.02
N ASN A 196 -10.22 19.80 1.16
CA ASN A 196 -8.93 19.99 0.50
C ASN A 196 -7.79 20.18 1.50
N LYS A 197 -7.98 21.03 2.52
CA LYS A 197 -6.98 21.26 3.56
C LYS A 197 -6.65 19.97 4.32
N MET A 198 -7.67 19.25 4.76
CA MET A 198 -7.54 17.96 5.44
C MET A 198 -6.79 16.93 4.59
N MET A 199 -7.05 16.89 3.29
CA MET A 199 -6.50 15.89 2.37
C MET A 199 -5.06 16.16 1.93
N PHE A 200 -4.66 17.43 1.75
CA PHE A 200 -3.39 17.76 1.09
C PHE A 200 -2.49 18.72 1.88
N GLN A 201 -3.03 19.55 2.78
CA GLN A 201 -2.25 20.58 3.48
C GLN A 201 -1.79 20.14 4.88
N MET A 202 -2.34 19.05 5.42
CA MET A 202 -1.99 18.53 6.74
C MET A 202 -0.91 17.43 6.68
N GLY A 203 -0.27 17.24 5.52
CA GLY A 203 0.81 16.26 5.35
C GLY A 203 0.33 14.82 5.28
N SER A 204 -0.90 14.57 4.82
CA SER A 204 -1.48 13.25 4.70
C SER A 204 -0.64 12.32 3.81
N LYS A 205 -0.40 11.09 4.28
CA LYS A 205 0.35 10.04 3.57
C LYS A 205 -0.53 9.30 2.56
N TRP A 206 -1.80 9.12 2.89
CA TRP A 206 -2.75 8.35 2.10
C TRP A 206 -4.07 9.08 1.96
N LEU A 207 -4.70 8.85 0.81
CA LEU A 207 -5.98 9.41 0.49
C LEU A 207 -6.83 8.42 -0.29
N CYS A 208 -8.08 8.23 0.13
CA CYS A 208 -9.12 7.52 -0.59
C CYS A 208 -10.49 8.17 -0.30
N PRO A 209 -11.02 9.05 -1.14
CA PRO A 209 -12.36 9.62 -0.93
C PRO A 209 -13.49 8.65 -1.34
N TYR A 210 -13.17 7.44 -1.77
CA TYR A 210 -14.13 6.45 -2.27
C TYR A 210 -14.36 5.34 -1.23
N PRO A 211 -15.58 4.81 -1.07
CA PRO A 211 -15.79 3.61 -0.25
C PRO A 211 -14.93 2.45 -0.74
N CYS A 212 -14.11 1.88 0.14
CA CYS A 212 -13.39 0.64 -0.15
C CYS A 212 -14.33 -0.59 -0.02
N SER A 213 -15.45 -0.47 0.70
CA SER A 213 -16.53 -1.47 0.78
C SER A 213 -17.82 -0.89 1.40
N PRO A 214 -18.95 -1.63 1.43
CA PRO A 214 -20.14 -1.25 2.20
C PRO A 214 -19.90 -1.11 3.72
N THR A 215 -18.79 -1.67 4.22
CA THR A 215 -18.40 -1.65 5.64
C THR A 215 -17.14 -0.83 5.90
N SER A 216 -16.43 -0.41 4.85
CA SER A 216 -15.10 0.21 4.91
C SER A 216 -15.16 1.54 4.18
N GLY A 217 -14.99 2.60 4.95
CA GLY A 217 -15.13 3.96 4.48
C GLY A 217 -14.12 4.44 3.45
N GLY A 218 -14.32 5.66 2.95
CA GLY A 218 -13.19 6.45 2.45
C GLY A 218 -12.21 6.72 3.61
N PHE A 219 -10.95 7.00 3.31
CA PHE A 219 -9.88 7.10 4.30
C PHE A 219 -8.89 8.22 3.99
N VAL A 220 -8.41 8.91 5.02
CA VAL A 220 -7.26 9.82 4.95
C VAL A 220 -6.31 9.47 6.08
N GLU A 221 -5.06 9.14 5.76
CA GLU A 221 -4.01 8.89 6.76
C GLU A 221 -3.12 10.11 6.91
N GLY A 222 -2.94 10.57 8.14
CA GLY A 222 -1.93 11.58 8.48
C GLY A 222 -0.49 11.06 8.45
N LYS A 223 0.48 11.97 8.47
CA LYS A 223 1.89 11.61 8.69
C LYS A 223 2.07 11.09 10.12
N GLY A 224 2.54 9.84 10.25
CA GLY A 224 3.03 9.28 11.53
C GLY A 224 2.13 8.21 12.18
N GLY A 225 1.08 7.74 11.51
CA GLY A 225 0.10 6.82 12.13
C GLY A 225 -0.87 7.53 13.09
N ASP A 226 -0.81 8.86 13.14
CA ASP A 226 -1.50 9.66 14.14
C ASP A 226 -2.92 10.08 13.71
N SER A 227 -3.38 9.81 12.49
CA SER A 227 -4.76 10.18 12.09
C SER A 227 -5.32 9.29 11.01
N ASP A 228 -6.30 8.50 11.41
CA ASP A 228 -7.11 7.65 10.54
C ASP A 228 -8.52 8.22 10.46
N LEU A 229 -8.84 8.92 9.37
CA LEU A 229 -10.18 9.44 9.18
C LEU A 229 -10.98 8.53 8.27
N ILE A 230 -11.66 7.57 8.89
CA ILE A 230 -12.48 6.55 8.21
C ILE A 230 -13.92 7.05 8.08
N PHE A 231 -14.36 7.29 6.85
CA PHE A 231 -15.70 7.74 6.48
C PHE A 231 -16.58 6.59 6.05
N ILE A 232 -17.35 5.94 6.94
CA ILE A 232 -18.27 4.87 6.50
C ILE A 232 -19.40 5.51 5.68
N PRO A 233 -19.47 5.29 4.34
CA PRO A 233 -20.65 5.71 3.62
C PRO A 233 -21.72 4.66 3.89
N GLU A 234 -22.71 5.03 4.69
CA GLU A 234 -24.07 4.67 4.25
C GLU A 234 -24.25 5.22 2.83
N PRO A 235 -25.07 4.59 1.97
CA PRO A 235 -25.00 4.76 0.52
C PRO A 235 -25.28 6.21 0.14
N PHE A 236 -24.23 7.04 0.13
CA PHE A 236 -24.31 8.39 -0.35
C PHE A 236 -24.74 8.29 -1.79
N GLU A 237 -25.76 9.06 -2.13
CA GLU A 237 -26.25 9.04 -3.50
C GLU A 237 -25.17 9.55 -4.44
N SER A 238 -24.15 10.33 -4.02
CA SER A 238 -23.12 10.82 -4.94
C SER A 238 -21.76 11.05 -4.30
N LEU A 239 -20.74 11.18 -5.16
CA LEU A 239 -19.42 11.67 -4.78
C LEU A 239 -19.52 13.05 -4.12
N GLN A 240 -20.38 13.92 -4.64
CA GLN A 240 -20.63 15.21 -4.02
C GLN A 240 -21.12 15.10 -2.57
N HIS A 241 -22.07 14.24 -2.26
CA HIS A 241 -22.57 14.07 -0.89
C HIS A 241 -21.44 13.64 0.08
N ALA A 242 -20.56 12.75 -0.39
CA ALA A 242 -19.38 12.36 0.38
C ALA A 242 -18.50 13.58 0.68
N LEU A 243 -18.18 14.40 -0.33
CA LEU A 243 -17.35 15.60 -0.16
C LEU A 243 -17.97 16.65 0.76
N ILE A 244 -19.30 16.82 0.75
CA ILE A 244 -19.98 17.70 1.71
C ILE A 244 -19.75 17.18 3.14
N GLY A 245 -19.93 15.88 3.36
CA GLY A 245 -19.67 15.26 4.65
C GLY A 245 -18.22 15.48 5.11
N MET A 246 -17.26 15.23 4.23
CA MET A 246 -15.83 15.45 4.49
C MET A 246 -15.54 16.91 4.87
N ASP A 247 -16.06 17.88 4.11
CA ASP A 247 -15.79 19.30 4.33
C ASP A 247 -16.38 19.80 5.65
N LYS A 248 -17.62 19.43 5.96
CA LYS A 248 -18.30 19.80 7.21
C LYS A 248 -17.56 19.32 8.44
N VAL A 249 -17.00 18.14 8.36
CA VAL A 249 -16.33 17.48 9.48
C VAL A 249 -14.97 18.12 9.71
N ALA A 250 -14.21 18.32 8.63
CA ALA A 250 -12.96 19.07 8.67
C ALA A 250 -13.16 20.51 9.16
N ALA A 251 -14.29 21.14 8.83
CA ALA A 251 -14.64 22.48 9.29
C ALA A 251 -15.00 22.50 10.79
N LYS A 252 -15.76 21.51 11.25
CA LYS A 252 -16.26 21.45 12.64
C LYS A 252 -15.18 21.03 13.63
N TRP A 253 -14.25 20.17 13.22
CA TRP A 253 -13.16 19.67 14.06
C TRP A 253 -11.78 19.86 13.42
N PRO A 254 -11.36 21.11 13.17
CA PRO A 254 -10.11 21.39 12.45
C PRO A 254 -8.85 21.03 13.24
N GLN A 255 -9.00 20.80 14.55
CA GLN A 255 -7.92 20.49 15.49
C GLN A 255 -7.74 18.98 15.71
N ASN A 256 -8.69 18.14 15.27
CA ASN A 256 -8.60 16.69 15.43
C ASN A 256 -7.57 16.13 14.45
N LYS A 257 -6.31 16.17 14.87
CA LYS A 257 -5.14 15.62 14.19
C LYS A 257 -4.80 14.18 14.65
N GLY A 258 -5.62 13.62 15.55
CA GLY A 258 -5.52 12.27 16.13
C GLY A 258 -6.31 11.21 15.35
N TYR A 259 -6.15 9.92 15.70
CA TYR A 259 -6.91 8.78 15.17
C TYR A 259 -8.42 9.03 15.35
N SER A 260 -9.10 9.48 14.28
CA SER A 260 -10.46 10.02 14.37
C SER A 260 -11.38 9.35 13.36
N ARG A 261 -11.95 8.20 13.73
CA ARG A 261 -12.97 7.55 12.91
C ARG A 261 -14.20 8.45 12.79
N SER A 262 -14.56 8.80 11.57
CA SER A 262 -15.46 9.89 11.26
C SER A 262 -16.67 9.37 10.49
N VAL A 263 -17.73 9.00 11.20
CA VAL A 263 -18.89 8.33 10.58
C VAL A 263 -19.98 9.35 10.27
N PHE A 264 -20.39 9.43 8.99
CA PHE A 264 -21.46 10.33 8.54
C PHE A 264 -22.55 9.55 7.83
N ALA A 265 -23.71 9.50 8.48
CA ALA A 265 -24.93 8.92 7.95
C ALA A 265 -25.91 10.04 7.56
N MET A 266 -26.63 9.84 6.46
CA MET A 266 -27.80 10.66 6.13
C MET A 266 -29.05 10.14 6.87
N GLU A 267 -29.23 8.82 6.93
CA GLU A 267 -30.38 8.15 7.56
C GLU A 267 -29.97 6.88 8.29
N LEU A 268 -30.10 6.85 9.62
CA LEU A 268 -29.77 5.67 10.41
C LEU A 268 -31.02 4.82 10.67
N SER A 269 -30.84 3.50 10.77
CA SER A 269 -31.85 2.64 11.40
C SER A 269 -32.16 3.10 12.83
N GLU A 270 -33.31 2.76 13.41
CA GLU A 270 -33.67 3.16 14.79
C GLU A 270 -32.63 2.70 15.84
N ARG A 271 -32.00 1.54 15.62
CA ARG A 271 -30.88 1.06 16.43
C ARG A 271 -29.63 1.92 16.21
N GLY A 272 -29.35 2.29 14.97
CA GLY A 272 -28.27 3.20 14.60
C GLY A 272 -28.46 4.60 15.21
N GLU A 273 -29.67 5.14 15.19
CA GLU A 273 -30.02 6.44 15.79
C GLU A 273 -29.75 6.47 17.30
N ARG A 274 -30.16 5.40 18.01
CA ARG A 274 -29.90 5.27 19.44
C ARG A 274 -28.41 5.20 19.73
N TYR A 275 -27.69 4.36 19.00
CA TYR A 275 -26.24 4.23 19.13
C TYR A 275 -25.52 5.55 18.84
N TYR A 276 -25.88 6.23 17.74
CA TYR A 276 -25.33 7.52 17.34
C TYR A 276 -25.58 8.60 18.39
N THR A 277 -26.81 8.69 18.92
CA THR A 277 -27.18 9.69 19.93
C THR A 277 -26.41 9.48 21.23
N GLU A 278 -26.29 8.23 21.69
CA GLU A 278 -25.54 7.88 22.88
C GLU A 278 -24.04 8.20 22.70
N ARG A 279 -23.46 7.79 21.57
CA ARG A 279 -22.05 8.02 21.28
C ARG A 279 -21.72 9.51 21.10
N GLY A 280 -22.61 10.28 20.47
CA GLY A 280 -22.49 11.72 20.33
C GLY A 280 -22.44 12.46 21.66
N LYS A 281 -23.23 12.03 22.67
CA LYS A 281 -23.17 12.60 24.03
C LYS A 281 -21.82 12.38 24.68
N LEU A 282 -21.27 11.17 24.58
CA LEU A 282 -19.95 10.83 25.12
C LEU A 282 -18.86 11.68 24.48
N ILE A 283 -18.88 11.85 23.15
CA ILE A 283 -17.88 12.67 22.45
C ILE A 283 -17.97 14.13 22.89
N GLN A 284 -19.18 14.67 22.97
CA GLN A 284 -19.37 16.05 23.41
C GLN A 284 -18.86 16.25 24.84
N GLU A 285 -19.11 15.29 25.72
CA GLU A 285 -18.58 15.28 27.09
C GLU A 285 -17.04 15.36 27.12
N TYR A 286 -16.34 14.59 26.27
CA TYR A 286 -14.89 14.67 26.15
C TYR A 286 -14.40 15.99 25.55
N LEU A 287 -15.06 16.51 24.52
CA LEU A 287 -14.67 17.77 23.88
C LEU A 287 -14.85 18.95 24.84
N ASP A 288 -15.96 18.99 25.59
CA ASP A 288 -16.21 20.02 26.60
C ASP A 288 -15.17 19.93 27.73
N PHE A 289 -14.80 18.71 28.13
CA PHE A 289 -13.73 18.49 29.09
C PHE A 289 -12.38 19.01 28.57
N ALA A 290 -11.98 18.62 27.36
CA ALA A 290 -10.70 19.02 26.76
C ALA A 290 -10.62 20.53 26.49
N ALA A 291 -11.74 21.19 26.18
CA ALA A 291 -11.78 22.64 26.00
C ALA A 291 -11.56 23.41 27.32
N ASN A 292 -11.96 22.81 28.45
CA ASN A 292 -11.92 23.44 29.76
C ASN A 292 -10.73 22.99 30.63
N ASN A 293 -9.98 21.97 30.20
CA ASN A 293 -8.89 21.39 30.98
C ASN A 293 -7.65 21.18 30.11
N ASP A 294 -6.48 21.42 30.68
CA ASP A 294 -5.19 21.12 30.04
C ASP A 294 -4.94 19.62 30.13
N THR A 295 -5.31 18.88 29.08
CA THR A 295 -5.26 17.41 29.03
C THR A 295 -3.85 16.86 29.23
N ASP A 296 -2.81 17.64 28.92
CA ASP A 296 -1.41 17.25 29.05
C ASP A 296 -0.91 17.27 30.50
N ARG A 297 -1.70 17.84 31.42
CA ARG A 297 -1.35 18.00 32.84
C ARG A 297 -2.15 17.12 33.78
N ILE A 298 -3.04 16.28 33.27
CA ILE A 298 -3.92 15.45 34.08
C ILE A 298 -3.14 14.24 34.59
N GLY A 299 -2.93 14.19 35.90
CA GLY A 299 -2.22 13.09 36.54
C GLY A 299 -3.07 11.84 36.68
N ILE A 300 -2.43 10.68 36.80
CA ILE A 300 -3.09 9.38 37.03
C ILE A 300 -4.00 9.42 38.28
N SER A 301 -3.66 10.23 39.28
CA SER A 301 -4.46 10.41 40.50
C SER A 301 -5.80 11.12 40.28
N ASP A 302 -5.88 12.00 39.28
CA ASP A 302 -7.07 12.83 39.03
C ASP A 302 -8.09 12.10 38.13
N MET A 303 -7.65 11.02 37.49
CA MET A 303 -8.41 10.26 36.51
C MET A 303 -9.61 9.52 37.12
N GLY A 304 -9.50 9.07 38.38
CA GLY A 304 -10.58 8.34 39.05
C GLY A 304 -11.86 9.16 39.29
N HIS A 305 -11.81 10.48 39.06
CA HIS A 305 -12.95 11.38 39.16
C HIS A 305 -13.60 11.70 37.81
N LEU A 306 -12.95 11.29 36.71
CA LEU A 306 -13.45 11.49 35.35
C LEU A 306 -14.42 10.36 34.98
N SER A 307 -15.30 10.57 34.01
CA SER A 307 -16.12 9.47 33.50
C SER A 307 -15.25 8.41 32.84
N ASP A 308 -15.70 7.15 32.86
CA ASP A 308 -15.01 6.02 32.24
C ASP A 308 -14.70 6.30 30.75
N TYR A 309 -15.57 7.07 30.08
CA TYR A 309 -15.35 7.48 28.69
C TYR A 309 -14.19 8.45 28.54
N ILE A 310 -14.10 9.51 29.36
CA ILE A 310 -12.98 10.45 29.34
C ILE A 310 -11.68 9.73 29.69
N GLN A 311 -11.69 8.88 30.72
CA GLN A 311 -10.53 8.07 31.10
C GLN A 311 -10.06 7.21 29.93
N TYR A 312 -10.98 6.51 29.27
CA TYR A 312 -10.69 5.70 28.10
C TYR A 312 -10.08 6.53 26.94
N GLN A 313 -10.63 7.71 26.65
CA GLN A 313 -10.12 8.59 25.59
C GLN A 313 -8.75 9.19 25.89
N LEU A 314 -8.40 9.42 27.17
CA LEU A 314 -7.06 9.87 27.57
C LEU A 314 -6.02 8.76 27.42
N PHE A 315 -6.41 7.48 27.55
CA PHE A 315 -5.52 6.32 27.42
C PHE A 315 -5.50 5.66 26.04
N CYS A 316 -6.51 5.90 25.21
CA CYS A 316 -6.62 5.33 23.87
C CYS A 316 -6.87 6.45 22.87
N PRO A 317 -5.98 6.66 21.88
CA PRO A 317 -6.24 7.60 20.80
C PRO A 317 -7.27 6.98 19.85
N GLU A 318 -8.56 7.10 20.16
CA GLU A 318 -9.62 6.90 19.17
C GLU A 318 -10.80 7.83 19.48
N VAL A 319 -10.67 9.10 19.06
CA VAL A 319 -11.78 10.04 19.08
C VAL A 319 -12.65 9.71 17.87
N SER A 320 -13.57 8.75 18.03
CA SER A 320 -14.58 8.52 17.00
C SER A 320 -15.48 9.76 16.95
N VAL A 321 -15.46 10.50 15.85
CA VAL A 321 -16.33 11.65 15.64
C VAL A 321 -17.52 11.21 14.81
N PHE A 322 -18.72 11.49 15.30
CA PHE A 322 -19.95 11.20 14.57
C PHE A 322 -20.57 12.53 14.19
N TYR A 323 -20.78 12.74 12.89
CA TYR A 323 -21.57 13.84 12.37
C TYR A 323 -22.71 13.26 11.55
N ARG A 324 -23.79 14.02 11.45
CA ARG A 324 -24.95 13.60 10.69
C ARG A 324 -25.13 14.66 9.65
N LEU A 325 -25.00 14.27 8.40
CA LEU A 325 -25.25 15.18 7.31
C LEU A 325 -26.76 15.41 7.25
N THR A 326 -27.20 16.65 7.45
CA THR A 326 -28.63 16.99 7.36
C THR A 326 -29.02 17.31 5.93
N LYS A 327 -30.30 17.20 5.59
CA LYS A 327 -30.83 17.66 4.29
C LYS A 327 -30.57 19.16 4.08
N GLU A 328 -30.55 19.94 5.15
CA GLU A 328 -30.20 21.36 5.12
C GLU A 328 -28.73 21.58 4.81
N ASP A 329 -27.82 20.77 5.36
CA ASP A 329 -26.41 20.80 4.99
C ASP A 329 -26.20 20.54 3.50
N VAL A 330 -26.90 19.56 2.93
CA VAL A 330 -26.88 19.29 1.48
C VAL A 330 -27.42 20.49 0.70
N LYS A 331 -28.59 21.00 1.11
CA LYS A 331 -29.25 22.15 0.46
C LYS A 331 -28.42 23.44 0.50
N ASN A 332 -27.62 23.65 1.54
CA ASN A 332 -26.73 24.81 1.61
C ASN A 332 -25.59 24.74 0.60
N PHE A 333 -25.24 23.55 0.12
CA PHE A 333 -24.34 23.33 -1.00
C PHE A 333 -25.09 23.25 -2.35
N GLU A 334 -26.44 23.20 -2.34
CA GLU A 334 -27.26 23.09 -3.56
C GLU A 334 -27.11 24.21 -4.60
N PRO A 335 -26.92 25.49 -4.23
CA PRO A 335 -26.61 26.54 -5.22
C PRO A 335 -25.31 26.26 -6.00
N ALA A 336 -24.44 25.39 -5.48
CA ALA A 336 -23.24 24.86 -6.13
C ALA A 336 -23.38 23.40 -6.61
N ALA A 337 -24.51 22.71 -6.34
CA ALA A 337 -24.66 21.25 -6.42
C ALA A 337 -25.00 20.64 -7.78
N ALA A 338 -24.93 21.40 -8.86
CA ALA A 338 -24.83 20.73 -10.16
C ALA A 338 -23.43 20.13 -10.38
N LYS A 339 -22.40 20.53 -9.62
CA LYS A 339 -21.11 20.72 -10.29
C LYS A 339 -20.10 19.57 -10.16
N VAL A 340 -19.94 18.88 -9.03
CA VAL A 340 -18.82 17.90 -8.95
C VAL A 340 -19.06 16.65 -9.78
N ASP A 341 -20.23 16.04 -9.67
CA ASP A 341 -20.59 14.86 -10.46
C ASP A 341 -20.66 15.19 -11.96
N GLU A 342 -21.03 16.42 -12.34
CA GLU A 342 -21.02 16.86 -13.75
C GLU A 342 -19.63 17.25 -14.27
N ILE A 343 -18.75 17.76 -13.39
CA ILE A 343 -17.36 18.07 -13.73
C ILE A 343 -16.57 16.78 -13.91
N PHE A 344 -16.77 15.80 -13.02
CA PHE A 344 -16.05 14.53 -12.96
C PHE A 344 -17.02 13.33 -13.05
N PRO A 345 -17.68 13.14 -14.20
CA PRO A 345 -18.72 12.14 -14.36
C PRO A 345 -18.23 10.70 -14.21
N LEU A 346 -16.99 10.39 -14.61
CA LEU A 346 -16.46 9.05 -14.42
C LEU A 346 -16.12 8.78 -12.96
N CYS A 347 -15.54 9.75 -12.25
CA CYS A 347 -15.34 9.69 -10.80
C CYS A 347 -16.66 9.41 -10.07
N ALA A 348 -17.72 10.18 -10.37
CA ALA A 348 -19.04 9.96 -9.78
C ALA A 348 -19.63 8.58 -10.14
N LYS A 349 -19.47 8.14 -11.39
CA LYS A 349 -19.91 6.82 -11.85
C LYS A 349 -19.20 5.69 -11.11
N VAL A 350 -17.89 5.78 -10.89
CA VAL A 350 -17.14 4.70 -10.23
C VAL A 350 -17.38 4.63 -8.72
N TYR A 351 -17.69 5.78 -8.09
CA TYR A 351 -18.02 5.85 -6.67
C TYR A 351 -19.07 4.83 -6.22
N ARG A 352 -20.05 4.52 -7.08
CA ARG A 352 -21.12 3.56 -6.78
C ARG A 352 -20.83 2.10 -7.19
N ASN A 353 -19.68 1.83 -7.82
CA ASN A 353 -19.45 0.57 -8.56
C ASN A 353 -18.30 -0.29 -8.02
N GLY A 354 -17.85 -0.08 -6.77
CA GLY A 354 -16.74 -0.84 -6.18
C GLY A 354 -15.40 -0.62 -6.89
N VAL A 355 -15.28 0.53 -7.55
CA VAL A 355 -14.04 1.03 -8.16
C VAL A 355 -13.69 2.31 -7.42
N TRP A 356 -12.43 2.44 -7.04
CA TRP A 356 -11.99 3.50 -6.15
C TRP A 356 -10.69 4.10 -6.64
N ALA A 357 -10.43 5.33 -6.21
CA ALA A 357 -9.18 6.01 -6.48
C ALA A 357 -8.45 6.33 -5.18
N SER A 358 -7.14 6.12 -5.17
CA SER A 358 -6.28 6.48 -4.06
C SER A 358 -5.11 7.33 -4.50
N TYR A 359 -4.61 8.16 -3.58
CA TYR A 359 -3.34 8.88 -3.72
C TYR A 359 -2.43 8.49 -2.58
N HIS A 360 -1.23 8.02 -2.93
CA HIS A 360 -0.22 7.62 -1.97
C HIS A 360 1.18 7.85 -2.56
N ARG A 361 2.08 8.47 -1.79
CA ARG A 361 3.49 8.70 -2.16
C ARG A 361 3.68 9.21 -3.60
N GLY A 362 2.91 10.24 -3.99
CA GLY A 362 3.04 10.85 -5.31
C GLY A 362 2.44 10.03 -6.46
N LYS A 363 1.70 8.95 -6.17
CA LYS A 363 1.04 8.11 -7.18
C LYS A 363 -0.46 8.13 -6.99
N VAL A 364 -1.19 8.30 -8.09
CA VAL A 364 -2.65 8.11 -8.14
C VAL A 364 -2.93 6.74 -8.73
N LYS A 365 -3.74 5.93 -8.03
CA LYS A 365 -4.15 4.59 -8.46
C LYS A 365 -5.67 4.53 -8.60
N ILE A 366 -6.15 3.92 -9.69
CA ILE A 366 -7.53 3.46 -9.86
C ILE A 366 -7.55 1.97 -9.63
N CYS A 367 -8.42 1.51 -8.74
CA CYS A 367 -8.43 0.15 -8.25
C CYS A 367 -9.82 -0.46 -8.30
N LYS A 368 -9.90 -1.79 -8.34
CA LYS A 368 -11.15 -2.56 -8.28
C LYS A 368 -11.01 -3.71 -7.30
N GLY A 369 -12.08 -3.97 -6.56
CA GLY A 369 -12.20 -5.15 -5.71
C GLY A 369 -13.02 -4.86 -4.47
N ASN A 370 -13.64 -5.91 -3.93
CA ASN A 370 -14.16 -5.88 -2.58
C ASN A 370 -13.05 -6.33 -1.64
N ASP A 371 -12.94 -5.60 -0.53
CA ASP A 371 -12.00 -5.72 0.58
C ASP A 371 -11.37 -7.11 0.83
N SER A 372 -10.13 -7.14 1.31
CA SER A 372 -9.56 -8.32 1.97
C SER A 372 -8.65 -8.05 3.16
N GLY A 373 -8.75 -6.89 3.83
CA GLY A 373 -7.92 -6.68 5.01
C GLY A 373 -8.18 -5.40 5.78
N GLU A 374 -7.53 -5.28 6.94
CA GLU A 374 -7.76 -4.28 8.00
C GLU A 374 -7.66 -2.81 7.58
N ARG A 375 -7.18 -2.49 6.38
CA ARG A 375 -6.98 -1.12 5.88
C ARG A 375 -7.50 -0.86 4.46
N GLY A 376 -8.29 -1.78 3.92
CA GLY A 376 -8.94 -1.58 2.63
C GLY A 376 -7.99 -1.50 1.43
N VAL A 377 -6.76 -2.03 1.49
CA VAL A 377 -5.80 -2.03 0.37
C VAL A 377 -6.37 -2.79 -0.84
N PRO A 378 -6.30 -2.25 -2.08
CA PRO A 378 -6.94 -2.87 -3.23
C PRO A 378 -6.19 -4.09 -3.72
N LYS A 379 -6.93 -5.14 -4.10
CA LYS A 379 -6.36 -6.35 -4.74
C LYS A 379 -5.96 -6.16 -6.20
N THR A 380 -6.54 -5.19 -6.91
CA THR A 380 -6.31 -5.04 -8.35
C THR A 380 -6.25 -3.57 -8.75
N VAL A 381 -5.07 -3.13 -9.17
CA VAL A 381 -4.87 -1.84 -9.82
C VAL A 381 -5.33 -1.93 -11.28
N LEU A 382 -6.28 -1.08 -11.66
CA LEU A 382 -6.78 -0.95 -13.02
C LEU A 382 -5.94 0.02 -13.85
N ALA A 383 -5.45 1.09 -13.21
CA ALA A 383 -4.57 2.07 -13.81
C ALA A 383 -3.83 2.80 -12.68
N GLN A 384 -2.62 3.27 -12.95
CA GLN A 384 -1.89 4.16 -12.04
C GLN A 384 -1.08 5.18 -12.83
N VAL A 385 -0.66 6.25 -12.16
CA VAL A 385 0.30 7.22 -12.68
C VAL A 385 1.08 7.85 -11.53
N ALA A 386 2.37 8.08 -11.73
CA ALA A 386 3.18 8.95 -10.89
C ALA A 386 2.85 10.41 -11.23
N HIS A 387 2.10 11.08 -10.36
CA HIS A 387 1.71 12.48 -10.51
C HIS A 387 1.60 13.11 -9.12
N GLN A 388 2.42 14.14 -8.87
CA GLN A 388 2.38 14.84 -7.60
C GLN A 388 1.11 15.69 -7.53
N VAL A 389 0.11 15.16 -6.84
CA VAL A 389 -1.16 15.85 -6.62
C VAL A 389 -0.98 16.90 -5.54
N THR A 390 -1.46 18.11 -5.82
CA THR A 390 -1.32 19.27 -4.92
C THR A 390 -2.62 19.74 -4.28
N SER A 391 -3.76 19.26 -4.79
CA SER A 391 -5.08 19.66 -4.30
C SER A 391 -6.17 18.64 -4.62
N LEU A 392 -7.33 18.80 -4.01
CA LEU A 392 -8.50 17.95 -4.23
C LEU A 392 -9.00 18.03 -5.68
N HIS A 393 -8.99 19.22 -6.28
CA HIS A 393 -9.37 19.39 -7.68
C HIS A 393 -8.42 18.65 -8.62
N ASP A 394 -7.10 18.83 -8.42
CA ASP A 394 -6.05 18.16 -9.18
C ASP A 394 -6.16 16.63 -9.06
N PHE A 395 -6.43 16.12 -7.86
CA PHE A 395 -6.70 14.70 -7.63
C PHE A 395 -7.82 14.17 -8.54
N PHE A 396 -8.97 14.84 -8.58
CA PHE A 396 -10.08 14.42 -9.43
C PHE A 396 -9.79 14.56 -10.91
N CYS A 397 -9.03 15.57 -11.34
CA CYS A 397 -8.56 15.68 -12.72
C CYS A 397 -7.69 14.48 -13.14
N VAL A 398 -6.79 14.04 -12.26
CA VAL A 398 -5.96 12.85 -12.52
C VAL A 398 -6.82 11.58 -12.55
N CYS A 399 -7.71 11.42 -11.57
CA CYS A 399 -8.60 10.26 -11.48
C CYS A 399 -9.49 10.12 -12.71
N GLU A 400 -10.12 11.21 -13.14
CA GLU A 400 -11.01 11.25 -14.30
C GLU A 400 -10.27 10.83 -15.58
N ALA A 401 -9.05 11.33 -15.80
CA ALA A 401 -8.21 10.95 -16.94
C ALA A 401 -7.79 9.47 -16.89
N LEU A 402 -7.41 8.94 -15.72
CA LEU A 402 -7.11 7.52 -15.55
C LEU A 402 -8.35 6.65 -15.84
N LEU A 403 -9.53 7.08 -15.39
CA LEU A 403 -10.78 6.38 -15.65
C LEU A 403 -11.16 6.38 -17.14
N GLN A 404 -10.97 7.50 -17.85
CA GLN A 404 -11.14 7.56 -19.32
C GLN A 404 -10.25 6.54 -20.02
N ARG A 405 -9.01 6.39 -19.55
CA ARG A 405 -8.07 5.39 -20.08
C ARG A 405 -8.51 3.96 -19.78
N VAL A 406 -8.99 3.68 -18.56
CA VAL A 406 -9.54 2.38 -18.19
C VAL A 406 -10.74 2.00 -19.07
N GLU A 407 -11.65 2.93 -19.33
CA GLU A 407 -12.78 2.70 -20.24
C GLU A 407 -12.32 2.47 -21.68
N SER A 408 -11.39 3.29 -22.18
CA SER A 408 -10.82 3.13 -23.52
C SER A 408 -10.17 1.77 -23.71
N ASN A 409 -9.34 1.33 -22.75
CA ASN A 409 -8.68 0.02 -22.78
C ASN A 409 -9.70 -1.15 -22.78
N LYS A 410 -10.83 -1.02 -22.09
CA LYS A 410 -11.92 -2.00 -22.14
C LYS A 410 -12.55 -2.07 -23.53
N VAL A 411 -12.79 -0.93 -24.17
CA VAL A 411 -13.33 -0.89 -25.54
C VAL A 411 -12.34 -1.51 -26.53
N PHE A 412 -11.06 -1.16 -26.49
CA PHE A 412 -10.04 -1.73 -27.37
C PHE A 412 -9.84 -3.23 -27.18
N SER A 413 -9.83 -3.70 -25.93
CA SER A 413 -9.72 -5.14 -25.65
C SER A 413 -10.93 -5.93 -26.14
N ASN A 414 -12.14 -5.36 -26.05
CA ASN A 414 -13.34 -5.96 -26.63
C ASN A 414 -13.27 -5.98 -28.16
N LEU A 415 -12.87 -4.88 -28.80
CA LEU A 415 -12.68 -4.83 -30.26
C LEU A 415 -11.66 -5.87 -30.74
N LYS A 416 -10.52 -6.01 -30.06
CA LYS A 416 -9.52 -7.04 -30.39
C LYS A 416 -10.11 -8.45 -30.28
N LYS A 417 -10.94 -8.72 -29.27
CA LYS A 417 -11.64 -10.01 -29.14
C LYS A 417 -12.64 -10.23 -30.26
N THR A 418 -13.43 -9.21 -30.61
CA THR A 418 -14.40 -9.29 -31.72
C THR A 418 -13.70 -9.54 -33.05
N VAL A 419 -12.61 -8.83 -33.34
CA VAL A 419 -11.82 -9.01 -34.56
C VAL A 419 -11.12 -10.38 -34.59
N ALA A 420 -10.67 -10.89 -33.45
CA ALA A 420 -10.11 -12.24 -33.35
C ALA A 420 -11.17 -13.34 -33.58
N LEU A 421 -12.45 -13.07 -33.27
CA LEU A 421 -13.56 -13.99 -33.49
C LEU A 421 -14.12 -13.93 -34.92
N ASP A 422 -13.99 -12.79 -35.60
CA ASP A 422 -14.36 -12.63 -37.01
C ASP A 422 -13.35 -11.73 -37.75
N PRO A 423 -12.31 -12.33 -38.38
CA PRO A 423 -11.28 -11.59 -39.11
C PRO A 423 -11.80 -10.80 -40.31
N HIS A 424 -13.02 -11.08 -40.79
CA HIS A 424 -13.60 -10.41 -41.97
C HIS A 424 -14.15 -9.01 -41.65
N LEU A 425 -14.24 -8.63 -40.37
CA LEU A 425 -14.65 -7.29 -39.91
C LEU A 425 -13.58 -6.20 -40.08
N ILE A 426 -12.41 -6.51 -40.66
CA ILE A 426 -11.31 -5.56 -40.85
C ILE A 426 -11.43 -4.74 -42.15
N ASN A 427 -12.44 -5.02 -43.01
CA ASN A 427 -12.60 -4.32 -44.29
C ASN A 427 -13.54 -3.11 -44.24
#